data_AF-A0A519QDC7-F1
#
_entry.id   AF-A0A519QDC7-F1
#
_cell.length_a   1.000
_cell.length_b   1.000
_cell.length_c   1.000
_cell.angle_alpha   90.00
_cell.angle_beta   90.00
_cell.angle_gamma   90.00
#
_symmetry.space_group_name_H-M   'P 1'
#
loop_
_entity.id
_entity.type
_entity.pdbx_description
1 polymer ?
#
loop_
_entity_poly.entity_id
_entity_poly.type
_entity_poly.pdbx_seq_one_letter_code
_entity_poly.pdbx_strand_id
1 'polypeptide(L)' 'NYDWYVNPQTPNERFKATVFILDTRLRADALNVSITKQVKNAAGEWTAAPVAAQTETDLENAILTKARQLNLANGG' A
#
# COMPACT_ATOMS: atom_id res chain seq x y z
N ASN A 1 8.34 3.25 9.34
CA ASN A 1 7.79 4.61 9.17
C ASN A 1 6.47 4.49 8.42
N TYR A 2 5.34 4.85 9.03
CA TYR A 2 4.00 4.71 8.46
C TYR A 2 3.58 6.02 7.78
N ASP A 3 4.36 6.45 6.79
CA ASP A 3 4.19 7.76 6.17
C ASP A 3 3.15 7.76 5.05
N TRP A 4 2.50 8.92 4.90
CA TRP A 4 1.64 9.20 3.76
C TRP A 4 2.50 9.44 2.51
N TYR A 5 2.18 8.72 1.44
CA TYR A 5 2.71 8.98 0.12
C TYR A 5 1.84 9.99 -0.61
N VAL A 6 2.47 11.04 -1.15
CA VAL A 6 1.83 12.03 -2.03
C VAL A 6 2.47 11.90 -3.40
N ASN A 7 1.65 11.73 -4.44
CA ASN A 7 2.16 11.74 -5.80
C ASN A 7 2.49 13.19 -6.20
N PRO A 8 3.74 13.51 -6.61
CA PRO A 8 4.10 14.87 -7.01
C PRO A 8 3.30 15.39 -8.23
N GLN A 9 2.74 14.50 -9.06
CA GLN A 9 1.85 14.89 -10.15
C GLN A 9 0.41 15.21 -9.69
N THR A 10 0.01 14.71 -8.53
CA THR A 10 -1.31 14.97 -7.91
C THR A 10 -1.14 15.33 -6.43
N PRO A 11 -0.62 16.53 -6.11
CA PRO A 11 -0.27 16.91 -4.73
C PRO A 11 -1.50 17.05 -3.80
N ASN A 12 -2.69 17.08 -4.38
CA ASN A 12 -3.96 17.12 -3.65
C ASN A 12 -4.45 15.73 -3.24
N GLU A 13 -3.70 14.66 -3.52
CA GLU A 13 -4.04 13.30 -3.12
C GLU A 13 -2.91 12.70 -2.29
N ARG A 14 -3.28 12.00 -1.22
CA ARG A 14 -2.35 11.24 -0.40
C ARG A 14 -2.86 9.83 -0.14
N PHE A 15 -1.93 8.90 -0.08
CA PHE A 15 -2.16 7.48 0.12
C PHE A 15 -1.39 7.01 1.34
N LYS A 16 -1.99 6.15 2.14
CA LYS A 16 -1.32 5.43 3.21
C LYS A 16 -1.62 3.96 3.05
N ALA A 17 -0.57 3.16 2.87
CA ALA A 17 -0.67 1.71 2.89
C ALA A 17 -0.30 1.20 4.28
N THR A 18 -1.17 0.38 4.86
CA THR A 18 -0.90 -0.35 6.09
C THR A 18 -0.82 -1.81 5.75
N VAL A 19 0.28 -2.45 6.14
CA VAL A 19 0.56 -3.85 5.83
C VAL A 19 0.75 -4.59 7.14
N PHE A 20 -0.05 -5.64 7.35
CA PHE A 20 0.08 -6.56 8.46
C PHE A 20 0.55 -7.92 7.94
N ILE A 21 1.68 -8.39 8.46
CA ILE A 21 2.22 -9.72 8.16
C ILE A 21 1.71 -10.68 9.23
N LEU A 22 0.92 -11.67 8.83
CA LEU A 22 0.29 -12.64 9.73
C LEU A 22 1.13 -13.92 9.88
N ASP A 23 1.96 -14.26 8.89
CA ASP A 23 2.84 -15.44 8.91
C ASP A 23 4.20 -15.10 8.27
N THR A 24 5.28 -15.62 8.86
CA THR A 24 6.67 -15.42 8.39
C THR A 24 6.93 -16.06 7.03
N ARG A 25 6.06 -16.97 6.58
CA ARG A 25 6.16 -17.64 5.29
C ARG A 25 5.71 -16.78 4.11
N LEU A 26 5.21 -15.55 4.34
CA LEU A 26 4.88 -14.54 3.31
C LEU A 26 4.05 -15.12 2.14
N ARG A 27 3.07 -15.96 2.46
CA ARG A 27 2.08 -16.45 1.49
C ARG A 27 1.01 -15.37 1.26
N ALA A 28 0.34 -15.39 0.11
CA ALA A 28 -0.66 -14.38 -0.27
C ALA A 28 -1.79 -14.23 0.76
N ASP A 29 -2.22 -15.35 1.32
CA ASP A 29 -3.25 -15.44 2.36
C ASP A 29 -2.78 -14.96 3.74
N ALA A 30 -1.49 -14.74 3.94
CA ALA A 30 -0.89 -14.34 5.22
C ALA A 30 -0.54 -12.85 5.29
N LEU A 31 -0.97 -12.05 4.32
CA LEU A 31 -0.76 -10.61 4.29
C LEU A 31 -2.13 -9.91 4.33
N ASN A 32 -2.30 -8.94 5.22
CA ASN A 32 -3.41 -8.01 5.14
C ASN A 32 -2.89 -6.64 4.72
N VAL A 33 -3.31 -6.17 3.56
CA VAL A 33 -2.96 -4.85 3.01
C VAL A 33 -4.22 -4.00 3.00
N SER A 34 -4.14 -2.81 3.59
CA SER A 34 -5.20 -1.81 3.52
C SER A 34 -4.63 -0.50 3.00
N ILE A 35 -5.34 0.11 2.05
CA ILE A 35 -4.96 1.40 1.48
C ILE A 35 -6.00 2.44 1.87
N THR A 36 -5.56 3.52 2.50
CA THR A 36 -6.39 4.69 2.73
C THR A 36 -5.98 5.79 1.77
N LYS A 37 -6.94 6.33 1.01
CA LYS A 37 -6.74 7.54 0.21
C LYS A 37 -7.45 8.72 0.84
N GLN A 38 -6.78 9.86 0.83
CA GLN A 38 -7.40 11.14 1.15
C GLN A 38 -7.13 12.16 0.05
N VAL A 39 -8.13 12.98 -0.22
CA VAL A 39 -8.06 14.08 -1.19
C VAL A 39 -8.28 15.39 -0.46
N LYS A 40 -7.46 16.38 -0.80
CA LYS A 40 -7.54 17.73 -0.26
C LYS A 40 -8.66 18.49 -0.97
N ASN A 41 -9.66 18.93 -0.21
CA ASN A 41 -10.78 19.72 -0.74
C ASN A 41 -10.35 21.18 -1.01
N ALA A 42 -11.25 21.98 -1.59
CA ALA A 42 -11.01 23.40 -1.87
C ALA A 42 -10.77 24.25 -0.60
N ALA A 43 -11.25 23.81 0.56
CA ALA A 43 -10.99 24.44 1.86
C ALA A 43 -9.64 24.05 2.47
N GLY A 44 -8.90 23.12 1.82
CA GLY A 44 -7.59 22.66 2.24
C GLY A 44 -7.61 21.48 3.23
N GLU A 45 -8.76 20.87 3.46
CA GLU A 45 -8.95 19.76 4.39
C GLU A 45 -8.82 18.41 3.69
N TRP A 46 -8.27 17.41 4.39
CA TRP A 46 -8.14 16.06 3.86
C TRP A 46 -9.40 15.24 4.13
N THR A 47 -10.03 14.77 3.07
CA THR A 47 -11.26 13.97 3.13
C THR A 47 -11.01 12.57 2.61
N ALA A 48 -11.63 11.55 3.21
CA ALA A 48 -11.51 10.17 2.75
C ALA A 48 -12.09 10.03 1.35
N ALA A 49 -11.37 9.33 0.47
CA ALA A 49 -11.80 9.09 -0.90
C ALA A 49 -11.69 7.61 -1.24
N PRO A 50 -12.61 7.07 -2.05
CA PRO A 50 -12.60 5.66 -2.42
C PRO A 50 -11.33 5.33 -3.20
N VAL A 51 -10.67 4.25 -2.81
CA VAL A 51 -9.59 3.61 -3.58
C VAL A 51 -10.26 2.58 -4.50
N ALA A 52 -9.74 2.43 -5.71
CA ALA A 52 -10.22 1.35 -6.57
C ALA A 52 -9.79 0.02 -5.96
N ALA A 53 -10.72 -0.95 -5.85
CA ALA A 53 -10.42 -2.27 -5.30
C ALA A 53 -9.25 -2.96 -6.04
N GLN A 54 -9.11 -2.70 -7.34
CA GLN A 54 -7.99 -3.19 -8.13
C GLN A 54 -6.62 -2.73 -7.59
N THR A 55 -6.53 -1.51 -7.05
CA THR A 55 -5.28 -0.97 -6.50
C THR A 55 -4.82 -1.73 -5.26
N GLU A 56 -5.75 -2.23 -4.44
CA GLU A 56 -5.42 -3.07 -3.28
C GLU A 56 -4.82 -4.39 -3.73
N THR A 57 -5.48 -5.07 -4.67
CA THR A 57 -5.00 -6.34 -5.26
C THR A 57 -3.65 -6.19 -5.95
N ASP A 58 -3.44 -5.11 -6.71
CA ASP A 58 -2.18 -4.86 -7.41
C ASP A 58 -1.04 -4.62 -6.42
N LEU A 59 -1.30 -3.89 -5.34
CA LEU A 59 -0.31 -3.64 -4.29
C LEU A 59 0.04 -4.93 -3.53
N GLU A 60 -0.95 -5.76 -3.22
CA GLU A 60 -0.73 -7.07 -2.60
C GLU A 60 0.19 -7.94 -3.47
N ASN A 61 -0.12 -8.05 -4.77
CA ASN A 61 0.71 -8.78 -5.72
C ASN A 61 2.13 -8.22 -5.84
N ALA A 62 2.29 -6.89 -5.84
CA ALA A 62 3.58 -6.22 -5.86
C ALA A 62 4.41 -6.53 -4.60
N ILE A 63 3.78 -6.49 -3.41
CA ILE A 63 4.43 -6.83 -2.14
C ILE A 63 4.87 -8.29 -2.13
N LEU A 64 3.99 -9.23 -2.52
CA LEU A 64 4.31 -10.67 -2.58
C LEU A 64 5.44 -10.96 -3.58
N THR A 65 5.45 -10.26 -4.70
CA THR A 65 6.51 -10.39 -5.70
C THR A 65 7.83 -9.90 -5.13
N LYS A 66 7.85 -8.73 -4.47
CA LYS A 66 9.06 -8.18 -3.85
C LYS A 66 9.55 -9.04 -2.69
N ALA A 67 8.65 -9.55 -1.87
CA ALA A 67 8.94 -10.47 -0.77
C ALA A 67 9.61 -11.75 -1.27
N ARG A 68 9.08 -12.37 -2.33
CA ARG A 68 9.69 -13.56 -2.96
C ARG A 68 11.08 -13.26 -3.51
N GLN A 69 11.26 -12.13 -4.19
CA GLN A 69 12.58 -11.70 -4.68
C GLN A 69 13.60 -11.55 -3.54
N LEU A 70 13.21 -10.92 -2.42
CA LEU A 70 14.08 -10.75 -1.25
C LEU A 70 14.41 -12.09 -0.59
N ASN A 71 13.46 -13.01 -0.49
CA ASN A 71 13.70 -14.35 0.05
C ASN A 71 14.69 -15.14 -0.80
N LEU A 72 14.59 -15.06 -2.14
CA LEU A 72 15.55 -15.69 -3.05
C LEU A 72 16.94 -15.05 -2.95
N ALA A 73 17.02 -13.72 -2.79
CA ALA A 73 18.29 -13.01 -2.69
C ALA A 73 19.02 -13.25 -1.36
N ASN A 74 18.30 -13.50 -0.26
CA ASN A 74 18.89 -13.80 1.05
C ASN A 74 19.17 -15.29 1.28
N GLY A 75 18.69 -16.17 0.38
CA GLY A 75 18.78 -17.62 0.49
C GLY A 75 19.82 -18.28 -0.42
N GLY A 76 20.66 -17.49 -1.10
CA GLY A 76 21.83 -17.95 -1.87
C GLY A 76 23.12 -17.46 -1.23
#